data_AF-A0A0H5Q3Y6-F1
#
_entry.id   AF-A0A0H5Q3Y6-F1
#
_cell.length_a   1.000
_cell.length_b   1.000
_cell.length_c   1.000
_cell.angle_alpha   90.00
_cell.angle_beta   90.00
_cell.angle_gamma   90.00
#
_symmetry.space_group_name_H-M   'P 1'
#
loop_
_entity.id
_entity.type
_entity.pdbx_description
1 polymer ?
#
loop_
_entity_poly.entity_id
_entity_poly.type
_entity_poly.pdbx_seq_one_letter_code
_entity_poly.pdbx_strand_id
1 'polypeptide(L)'
;MAFRSPNHALDTVTFTCKLPTADNDVTTTLHVAGSADTKRTRLWTWEETWTKEESNDGLCWTDTLRWWALIASQDRPRDQATWNRQITGRPWGEQLELF
;
A
#
# COMPACT_ATOMS: atom_id res chain seq x y z
N MET A 1 -30.25 14.45 -16.96
CA MET A 1 -29.65 13.52 -15.99
C MET A 1 -28.16 13.81 -15.95
N ALA A 2 -27.64 14.39 -14.85
CA ALA A 2 -26.21 14.65 -14.75
C ALA A 2 -25.48 13.32 -14.50
N PHE A 3 -24.55 12.97 -15.40
CA PHE A 3 -23.71 11.79 -15.25
C PHE A 3 -22.76 12.06 -14.07
N ARG A 4 -23.03 11.48 -12.90
CA ARG A 4 -22.13 11.57 -11.75
C ARG A 4 -21.06 10.50 -11.94
N SER A 5 -19.79 10.90 -11.95
CA SER A 5 -18.68 9.93 -12.01
C SER A 5 -18.80 8.93 -10.85
N PRO A 6 -18.56 7.63 -11.11
CA PRO A 6 -18.68 6.60 -10.08
C PRO A 6 -17.76 6.92 -8.89
N ASN A 7 -18.33 6.88 -7.69
CA ASN A 7 -17.59 7.10 -6.46
C ASN A 7 -16.82 5.81 -6.11
N HIS A 8 -15.58 5.72 -6.57
CA HIS A 8 -14.68 4.61 -6.28
C HIS A 8 -14.16 4.70 -4.85
N ALA A 9 -14.94 4.20 -3.89
CA ALA A 9 -14.53 4.09 -2.50
C ALA A 9 -13.80 2.76 -2.27
N LEU A 10 -12.78 2.79 -1.42
CA LEU A 10 -12.07 1.59 -0.97
C LEU A 10 -13.04 0.66 -0.23
N ASP A 11 -13.15 -0.60 -0.68
CA ASP A 11 -13.92 -1.65 0.00
C ASP A 11 -13.04 -2.74 0.60
N THR A 12 -11.99 -3.13 -0.11
CA THR A 12 -11.20 -4.32 0.16
C THR A 12 -9.74 -3.97 0.06
N VAL A 13 -8.99 -4.42 1.06
CA VAL A 13 -7.53 -4.35 1.08
C VAL A 13 -7.01 -5.78 1.14
N THR A 14 -6.13 -6.13 0.21
CA THR A 14 -5.48 -7.43 0.18
C THR A 14 -4.02 -7.25 0.54
N PHE A 15 -3.56 -8.01 1.55
CA PHE A 15 -2.16 -8.11 1.93
C PHE A 15 -1.65 -9.49 1.50
N THR A 16 -0.61 -9.52 0.69
CA THR A 16 0.05 -10.76 0.25
C THR A 16 1.50 -10.70 0.70
N CYS A 17 1.86 -11.50 1.69
CA CYS A 17 3.24 -11.63 2.17
C CYS A 17 3.86 -12.90 1.61
N LYS A 18 4.99 -12.77 0.92
CA LYS A 18 5.87 -13.87 0.54
C LYS A 18 6.95 -13.98 1.61
N LEU A 19 6.96 -15.12 2.31
CA LEU A 19 7.92 -15.42 3.35
C LEU A 19 9.26 -15.88 2.76
N PRO A 20 10.37 -15.71 3.50
CA PRO A 20 11.69 -16.10 3.02
C PRO A 20 11.80 -17.63 2.91
N THR A 21 12.33 -18.09 1.79
CA THR A 21 12.66 -19.47 1.48
C THR A 21 14.10 -19.55 0.98
N ALA A 22 14.66 -20.75 0.90
CA ALA A 22 15.99 -20.93 0.29
C ALA A 22 15.98 -20.56 -1.21
N ASP A 23 14.84 -20.69 -1.87
CA ASP A 23 14.68 -20.46 -3.31
C ASP A 23 14.50 -18.98 -3.69
N ASN A 24 14.30 -18.08 -2.71
CA ASN A 24 14.07 -16.65 -2.96
C ASN A 24 15.13 -15.73 -2.32
N ASP A 25 16.37 -16.21 -2.18
CA ASP A 25 17.47 -15.48 -1.52
C ASP A 25 17.11 -15.00 -0.10
N VAL A 26 16.22 -15.72 0.59
CA VAL A 26 15.80 -15.40 1.96
C VAL A 26 15.20 -13.99 2.05
N THR A 27 14.51 -13.54 1.00
CA THR A 27 13.83 -12.25 0.96
C THR A 27 12.39 -12.36 1.44
N THR A 28 11.90 -11.32 2.09
CA THR A 28 10.48 -11.16 2.41
C THR A 28 9.89 -10.09 1.51
N THR A 29 8.76 -10.36 0.85
CA THR A 29 8.08 -9.35 0.01
C THR A 29 6.65 -9.18 0.48
N LEU A 30 6.24 -7.95 0.77
CA LEU A 30 4.86 -7.62 1.10
C LEU A 30 4.25 -6.79 -0.01
N HIS A 31 3.20 -7.33 -0.62
CA HIS A 31 2.38 -6.63 -1.60
C HIS A 31 1.02 -6.26 -0.99
N VAL A 32 0.61 -5.01 -1.16
CA VAL A 32 -0.68 -4.49 -0.69
C VAL A 32 -1.45 -3.86 -1.83
N ALA A 33 -2.73 -4.15 -1.92
CA ALA A 33 -3.61 -3.56 -2.93
C ALA A 33 -4.95 -3.15 -2.35
N GLY A 34 -5.39 -1.94 -2.68
CA GLY A 34 -6.73 -1.43 -2.40
C GLY A 34 -7.65 -1.55 -3.60
N SER A 35 -8.91 -1.92 -3.38
CA SER A 35 -9.89 -2.19 -4.43
C SER A 35 -11.23 -1.51 -4.17
N ALA A 36 -12.00 -1.35 -5.26
CA ALA A 36 -13.38 -0.93 -5.23
C ALA A 36 -14.18 -1.82 -6.20
N ASP A 37 -15.36 -2.29 -5.81
CA ASP A 37 -16.28 -3.10 -6.60
C ASP A 37 -16.75 -2.33 -7.84
N THR A 38 -16.75 -1.00 -7.72
CA THR A 38 -17.09 -0.06 -8.80
C THR A 38 -15.95 0.15 -9.79
N LYS A 39 -14.75 -0.40 -9.56
CA LYS A 39 -13.56 -0.21 -10.40
C LYS A 39 -12.87 -1.55 -10.69
N ARG A 40 -12.80 -1.93 -11.97
CA ARG A 40 -12.17 -3.21 -12.38
C ARG A 40 -10.66 -3.27 -12.04
N THR A 41 -9.97 -2.14 -12.06
CA THR A 41 -8.56 -2.04 -11.68
C THR A 41 -8.43 -1.64 -10.22
N ARG A 42 -7.28 -1.99 -9.61
CA ARG A 42 -6.98 -1.58 -8.23
C ARG A 42 -6.99 -0.04 -8.12
N LEU A 43 -7.35 0.46 -6.94
CA LEU A 43 -7.27 1.88 -6.62
C LEU A 43 -5.82 2.32 -6.46
N TRP A 44 -5.03 1.47 -5.80
CA TRP A 44 -3.62 1.65 -5.52
C TRP A 44 -2.98 0.29 -5.23
N THR A 45 -1.66 0.22 -5.42
CA THR A 45 -0.82 -0.93 -5.08
C THR A 45 0.46 -0.44 -4.42
N TRP A 46 1.04 -1.27 -3.57
CA TRP A 46 2.33 -1.05 -2.96
C TRP A 46 3.08 -2.36 -2.81
N GLU A 47 4.39 -2.34 -3.01
CA GLU A 47 5.26 -3.48 -2.83
C GLU A 47 6.52 -3.03 -2.12
N GLU A 48 6.93 -3.78 -1.11
CA GLU A 48 8.20 -3.60 -0.42
C GLU A 48 8.84 -4.96 -0.19
N THR A 49 10.16 -5.01 -0.32
CA THR A 49 10.96 -6.22 -0.16
C THR A 49 12.08 -5.94 0.83
N TRP A 50 12.29 -6.87 1.74
CA TRP A 50 13.36 -6.84 2.73
C TRP A 50 14.30 -8.01 2.54
N THR A 51 15.60 -7.76 2.66
CA THR A 51 16.57 -8.83 2.83
C THR A 51 16.56 -9.36 4.26
N LYS A 52 17.28 -10.45 4.48
CA LYS A 52 17.47 -11.04 5.80
C LYS A 52 18.17 -10.07 6.76
N GLU A 53 19.13 -9.30 6.26
CA GLU A 53 19.90 -8.32 7.03
C GLU A 53 19.00 -7.19 7.51
N GLU A 54 18.22 -6.59 6.62
CA GLU A 54 17.29 -5.50 6.95
C GLU A 54 16.24 -5.93 7.99
N SER A 55 15.77 -7.18 7.90
CA SER A 55 14.83 -7.75 8.87
C SER A 55 15.42 -7.86 10.29
N ASN A 56 16.75 -8.01 10.42
CA ASN A 56 17.43 -8.10 11.71
C ASN A 56 17.73 -6.73 12.33
N ASP A 57 17.76 -5.67 11.53
CA ASP A 57 18.05 -4.30 11.96
C ASP A 57 16.81 -3.56 12.51
N GLY A 58 15.72 -4.29 12.76
CA GLY A 58 14.48 -3.76 13.33
C GLY A 58 13.48 -3.22 12.29
N LEU A 59 13.78 -3.30 10.99
CA LEU A 59 12.80 -3.09 9.93
C LEU A 59 12.00 -4.38 9.75
N CYS A 60 10.89 -4.50 10.48
CA CYS A 60 10.03 -5.67 10.40
C CYS A 60 8.87 -5.42 9.44
N TRP A 61 8.74 -6.27 8.41
CA TRP A 61 7.61 -6.26 7.47
C TRP A 61 6.24 -6.30 8.17
N THR A 62 6.17 -6.86 9.39
CA THR A 62 4.93 -6.90 10.19
C THR A 62 4.53 -5.52 10.73
N ASP A 63 5.50 -4.68 11.08
CA ASP A 63 5.23 -3.29 11.49
C ASP A 63 4.74 -2.47 10.29
N THR A 64 5.37 -2.65 9.14
CA THR A 64 4.93 -2.06 7.88
C THR A 64 3.50 -2.48 7.53
N LEU A 65 3.18 -3.78 7.62
CA LEU A 65 1.83 -4.29 7.42
C LEU A 65 0.82 -3.62 8.36
N ARG A 66 1.17 -3.48 9.65
CA ARG A 66 0.33 -2.81 10.64
C ARG A 66 0.05 -1.36 10.24
N TRP A 67 1.07 -0.60 9.85
CA TRP A 67 0.91 0.79 9.41
C TRP A 67 -0.01 0.91 8.20
N TRP A 68 0.18 0.04 7.21
CA TRP A 68 -0.66 0.00 6.02
C TRP A 68 -2.11 -0.38 6.32
N ALA A 69 -2.35 -1.32 7.24
CA ALA A 69 -3.69 -1.64 7.71
C ALA A 69 -4.36 -0.46 8.42
N LEU A 70 -3.59 0.31 9.21
CA LEU A 70 -4.09 1.53 9.85
C LEU A 70 -4.47 2.60 8.83
N ILE A 71 -3.57 2.94 7.90
CA ILE A 71 -3.83 3.92 6.83
C ILE A 71 -5.06 3.52 6.02
N ALA A 72 -5.14 2.25 5.60
CA ALA A 72 -6.24 1.80 4.76
C ALA A 72 -7.59 1.80 5.51
N SER A 73 -7.60 1.49 6.81
CA SER A 73 -8.82 1.45 7.61
C SER A 73 -9.31 2.84 8.04
N GLN A 74 -8.40 3.75 8.38
CA GLN A 74 -8.70 5.09 8.88
C GLN A 74 -8.90 6.09 7.75
N ASP A 75 -7.93 6.20 6.83
CA ASP A 75 -7.91 7.26 5.84
C ASP A 75 -8.57 6.86 4.50
N ARG A 76 -8.68 5.55 4.25
CA ARG A 76 -9.38 4.96 3.08
C ARG A 76 -9.00 5.60 1.73
N PRO A 77 -7.72 5.55 1.34
CA PRO A 77 -7.23 6.15 0.10
C PRO A 77 -7.98 5.62 -1.11
N ARG A 78 -8.44 6.54 -1.97
CA ARG A 78 -9.25 6.24 -3.17
C ARG A 78 -8.43 6.13 -4.44
N ASP A 79 -7.15 6.48 -4.38
CA ASP A 79 -6.23 6.45 -5.50
C ASP A 79 -4.77 6.36 -5.02
N GLN A 80 -3.87 6.08 -5.96
CA GLN A 80 -2.42 5.96 -5.70
C GLN A 80 -1.81 7.24 -5.14
N ALA A 81 -2.27 8.42 -5.59
CA ALA A 81 -1.72 9.69 -5.15
C ALA A 81 -2.01 9.93 -3.65
N THR A 82 -3.22 9.62 -3.23
CA THR A 82 -3.65 9.70 -1.82
C THR A 82 -2.90 8.69 -0.97
N TRP A 83 -2.75 7.44 -1.43
CA TRP A 83 -1.95 6.41 -0.76
C TRP A 83 -0.50 6.87 -0.54
N ASN A 84 0.20 7.31 -1.61
CA ASN A 84 1.59 7.73 -1.55
C ASN A 84 1.81 8.89 -0.55
N ARG A 85 0.84 9.79 -0.42
CA ARG A 85 0.91 10.90 0.55
C ARG A 85 0.77 10.42 1.99
N GLN A 86 -0.14 9.49 2.25
CA GLN A 86 -0.40 8.98 3.60
C GLN A 86 0.78 8.17 4.13
N ILE A 87 1.40 7.33 3.30
CA ILE A 87 2.56 6.53 3.71
C ILE A 87 3.83 7.37 3.92
N THR A 88 3.96 8.52 3.25
CA THR A 88 5.12 9.41 3.38
C THR A 88 4.95 10.47 4.47
N GLY A 89 3.74 10.60 5.04
CA GLY A 89 3.44 11.59 6.08
C GLY A 89 3.52 13.06 5.62
N ARG A 90 3.52 13.32 4.31
CA ARG A 90 3.68 14.69 3.77
C ARG A 90 2.37 15.48 3.83
N PRO A 91 2.41 16.76 4.26
CA PRO A 91 1.22 17.61 4.33
C PRO A 91 0.65 17.92 2.93
N TRP A 92 -0.66 18.16 2.86
CA TRP A 92 -1.34 18.61 1.64
C TRP A 92 -0.79 19.97 1.20
N GLY A 93 -0.01 20.00 0.12
CA GLY A 93 0.58 21.23 -0.42
C GLY A 93 2.03 21.07 -0.89
N GLU A 94 2.72 20.02 -0.44
CA GLU A 94 4.02 19.66 -1.01
C GLU A 94 3.83 18.95 -2.36
N GLN A 95 4.42 19.54 -3.41
CA GLN A 95 4.49 18.94 -4.74
C GLN A 95 5.43 17.74 -4.66
N LEU A 96 4.92 16.54 -4.96
CA LEU A 96 5.75 15.37 -5.19
C LEU A 96 6.55 15.62 -6.48
N GLU A 97 7.82 15.98 -6.37
CA GLU A 97 8.76 15.84 -7.49
C GLU A 97 8.86 14.35 -7.81
N LEU A 98 8.26 13.95 -8.92
CA LEU A 98 8.43 12.62 -9.49
C LEU A 98 9.85 12.58 -10.06
N PHE A 99 10.75 11.86 -9.38
CA PHE A 99 12.05 11.45 -9.91
C PHE A 99 11.90 10.14 -10.69
#